data_AF-C2PGN4-F1
#
_entry.id   AF-C2PGN4-F1
#
_cell.length_a   1.000
_cell.length_b   1.000
_cell.length_c   1.000
_cell.angle_alpha   90.00
_cell.angle_beta   90.00
_cell.angle_gamma   90.00
#
_symmetry.space_group_name_H-M   'P 1'
#
loop_
_entity.id
_entity.type
_entity.pdbx_description
1 polymer ?
#
loop_
_entity_poly.entity_id
_entity_poly.type
_entity_poly.pdbx_seq_one_letter_code
_entity_poly.pdbx_strand_id
1 'polypeptide(L)'
;MKNEGNSIEEIARAVNNQRNQNRLNDYIDDPKGLERVMARNEVKYGNPHGPTADSSFNKYGSWEKVIEKSMSANPGMDACCGLYDKYYHLYRIGSK
;
A
#
# COMPACT_ATOMS: atom_id res chain seq x y z
N MET A 1 -5.99 -26.42 -22.38
CA MET A 1 -5.10 -25.86 -21.34
C MET A 1 -5.97 -25.15 -20.32
N LYS A 2 -5.91 -25.52 -19.03
CA LYS A 2 -6.43 -24.62 -17.99
C LYS A 2 -5.41 -23.50 -17.87
N ASN A 3 -5.80 -22.24 -18.04
CA ASN A 3 -4.91 -21.12 -17.70
C ASN A 3 -4.53 -21.30 -16.23
N GLU A 4 -3.26 -21.53 -15.96
CA GLU A 4 -2.74 -21.37 -14.60
C GLU A 4 -2.98 -19.90 -14.24
N GLY A 5 -3.66 -19.66 -13.12
CA GLY A 5 -3.95 -18.30 -12.67
C GLY A 5 -2.67 -17.51 -12.39
N ASN A 6 -2.79 -16.20 -12.18
CA ASN A 6 -1.64 -15.36 -11.84
C ASN A 6 -0.90 -15.90 -10.60
N SER A 7 0.43 -15.83 -10.64
CA SER A 7 1.28 -16.14 -9.50
C SER A 7 1.10 -15.14 -8.36
N ILE A 8 1.50 -15.53 -7.14
CA ILE A 8 1.46 -14.65 -5.96
C ILE A 8 2.33 -13.41 -6.18
N GLU A 9 3.47 -13.55 -6.87
CA GLU A 9 4.33 -12.43 -7.21
C GLU A 9 3.64 -11.44 -8.16
N GLU A 10 3.02 -11.93 -9.24
CA GLU A 10 2.30 -11.06 -10.19
C GLU A 10 1.17 -10.30 -9.49
N ILE A 11 0.43 -10.98 -8.62
CA ILE A 11 -0.62 -10.35 -7.80
C ILE A 11 0.01 -9.29 -6.89
N ALA A 12 1.08 -9.61 -6.18
CA ALA A 12 1.78 -8.70 -5.26
C ALA A 12 2.28 -7.43 -5.97
N ARG A 13 2.87 -7.58 -7.15
CA ARG A 13 3.34 -6.46 -7.97
C ARG A 13 2.16 -5.58 -8.42
N ALA A 14 1.08 -6.19 -8.90
CA ALA A 14 -0.11 -5.48 -9.33
C ALA A 14 -0.75 -4.68 -8.18
N VAL A 15 -0.98 -5.30 -7.01
CA VAL A 15 -1.63 -4.61 -5.88
C VAL A 15 -0.75 -3.53 -5.26
N ASN A 16 0.58 -3.71 -5.22
CA ASN A 16 1.50 -2.67 -4.74
C ASN A 16 1.42 -1.43 -5.63
N ASN A 17 1.44 -1.63 -6.95
CA ASN A 17 1.33 -0.54 -7.93
C ASN A 17 -0.04 0.15 -7.85
N GLN A 18 -1.13 -0.62 -7.79
CA GLN A 18 -2.47 -0.06 -7.66
C GLN A 18 -2.63 0.76 -6.39
N ARG A 19 -2.14 0.27 -5.25
CA ARG A 19 -2.17 0.98 -3.97
C ARG A 19 -1.38 2.28 -4.03
N ASN A 20 -0.22 2.28 -4.66
CA ASN A 20 0.58 3.48 -4.87
C ASN A 20 -0.15 4.49 -5.76
N GLN A 21 -0.75 4.04 -6.86
CA GLN A 21 -1.54 4.89 -7.74
C GLN A 21 -2.75 5.50 -7.01
N ASN A 22 -3.49 4.71 -6.23
CA ASN A 22 -4.62 5.19 -5.45
C ASN A 22 -4.20 6.32 -4.50
N ARG A 23 -3.05 6.19 -3.83
CA ARG A 23 -2.51 7.22 -2.94
C ARG A 23 -2.13 8.52 -3.65
N LEU A 24 -1.75 8.46 -4.93
CA LEU A 24 -1.51 9.67 -5.73
C LEU A 24 -2.82 10.27 -6.24
N ASN A 25 -3.79 9.42 -6.59
CA ASN A 25 -5.11 9.85 -7.02
C ASN A 25 -5.89 10.57 -5.93
N ASP A 26 -5.57 10.35 -4.64
CA ASP A 26 -6.10 11.16 -3.52
C ASP A 26 -5.83 12.66 -3.69
N TYR A 27 -4.87 13.05 -4.54
CA TYR A 27 -4.49 14.44 -4.84
C TYR A 27 -4.90 14.90 -6.25
N ILE A 28 -5.85 14.22 -6.90
CA ILE A 28 -6.28 14.55 -8.28
C ILE A 28 -6.71 16.02 -8.43
N ASP A 29 -7.35 16.59 -7.40
CA ASP A 29 -7.79 17.98 -7.35
C ASP A 29 -6.82 18.91 -6.59
N ASP A 30 -5.65 18.42 -6.15
CA ASP A 30 -4.60 19.20 -5.48
C ASP A 30 -3.22 19.00 -6.14
N PRO A 31 -2.93 19.70 -7.25
CA PRO A 31 -1.66 19.58 -7.96
C PRO A 31 -0.43 19.91 -7.09
N LYS A 32 -0.55 20.88 -6.18
CA LYS A 32 0.54 21.24 -5.26
C LYS A 32 0.76 20.16 -4.20
N GLY A 33 -0.32 19.53 -3.73
CA GLY A 33 -0.24 18.36 -2.85
C GLY A 33 0.43 17.18 -3.53
N LEU A 34 0.05 16.89 -4.77
CA LEU A 34 0.66 15.84 -5.58
C LEU A 34 2.17 16.06 -5.73
N GLU A 35 2.59 17.28 -6.08
CA GLU A 35 4.02 17.64 -6.19
C GLU A 35 4.78 17.39 -4.89
N ARG A 36 4.25 17.87 -3.75
CA ARG A 36 4.87 17.65 -2.43
C ARG A 36 5.00 16.17 -2.09
N VAL A 37 3.98 15.36 -2.39
CA VAL A 37 3.98 13.93 -2.11
C VAL A 37 4.98 13.19 -2.99
N MET A 38 5.03 13.52 -4.29
CA MET A 38 5.98 12.93 -5.22
C MET A 38 7.42 13.28 -4.85
N ALA A 39 7.71 14.54 -4.51
CA ALA A 39 9.02 14.96 -4.03
C ALA A 39 9.44 14.23 -2.75
N ARG A 40 8.53 14.08 -1.78
CA ARG A 40 8.76 13.28 -0.57
C ARG A 40 9.04 11.81 -0.91
N ASN A 41 8.28 11.23 -1.82
CA ASN A 41 8.44 9.84 -2.22
C ASN A 41 9.79 9.62 -2.90
N GLU A 42 10.24 10.54 -3.74
CA GLU A 42 11.56 10.49 -4.38
C GLU A 42 12.67 10.46 -3.33
N VAL A 43 12.65 11.38 -2.36
CA VAL A 43 13.65 11.41 -1.27
C VAL A 43 13.64 10.12 -0.44
N LYS A 44 12.46 9.53 -0.20
CA LYS A 44 12.32 8.38 0.70
C LYS A 44 12.56 7.04 0.03
N TYR A 45 12.17 6.89 -1.24
CA TYR A 45 12.09 5.61 -1.95
C TYR A 45 12.92 5.59 -3.24
N GLY A 46 13.45 6.73 -3.70
CA GLY A 46 14.07 6.85 -5.03
C GLY A 46 13.08 6.63 -6.17
N ASN A 47 11.78 6.84 -5.91
CA ASN A 47 10.71 6.71 -6.88
C ASN A 47 9.58 7.66 -6.50
N PRO A 48 9.16 8.60 -7.37
CA PRO A 48 8.13 9.59 -7.01
C PRO A 48 6.75 8.94 -6.81
N HIS A 49 6.54 7.74 -7.36
CA HIS A 49 5.28 7.02 -7.22
C HIS A 49 5.19 6.17 -5.95
N GLY A 50 6.23 6.16 -5.10
CA GLY A 50 6.27 5.40 -3.86
C GLY A 50 7.10 4.12 -3.95
N PRO A 51 7.00 3.21 -2.96
CA PRO A 51 7.87 2.02 -2.89
C PRO A 51 7.57 1.04 -4.04
N THR A 52 8.61 0.53 -4.69
CA THR A 52 8.49 -0.55 -5.67
C THR A 52 8.07 -1.85 -4.99
N ALA A 53 7.49 -2.77 -5.77
CA ALA A 53 7.13 -4.10 -5.25
C ALA A 53 8.37 -4.84 -4.73
N ASP A 54 9.53 -4.71 -5.38
CA ASP A 54 10.79 -5.30 -4.92
C ASP A 54 11.29 -4.67 -3.62
N SER A 55 11.15 -3.35 -3.45
CA SER A 55 11.47 -2.69 -2.16
C SER A 55 10.55 -3.20 -1.04
N SER A 56 9.26 -3.36 -1.33
CA SER A 56 8.30 -3.95 -0.40
C SER A 56 8.64 -5.41 -0.08
N PHE A 57 9.04 -6.21 -1.08
CA PHE A 57 9.48 -7.59 -0.89
C PHE A 57 10.74 -7.67 -0.01
N ASN A 58 11.76 -6.87 -0.32
CA ASN A 58 12.98 -6.79 0.47
C ASN A 58 12.70 -6.40 1.93
N LYS A 59 11.70 -5.56 2.17
CA LYS A 59 11.28 -5.15 3.52
C LYS A 59 10.52 -6.25 4.26
N TYR A 60 9.62 -6.98 3.60
CA TYR A 60 8.68 -7.90 4.27
C TYR A 60 9.05 -9.39 4.16
N GLY A 61 9.92 -9.74 3.22
CA GLY A 61 10.48 -11.08 3.01
C GLY A 61 9.55 -12.10 2.33
N SER A 62 8.36 -11.71 1.88
CA SER A 62 7.43 -12.60 1.16
C SER A 62 6.42 -11.81 0.31
N TRP A 63 5.99 -12.38 -0.81
CA TRP A 63 5.00 -11.76 -1.70
C TRP A 63 3.62 -11.70 -1.05
N GLU A 64 3.26 -12.68 -0.22
CA GLU A 64 2.03 -12.72 0.56
C GLU A 64 1.93 -11.53 1.52
N LYS A 65 3.03 -11.18 2.23
CA LYS A 65 3.05 -9.98 3.08
C LYS A 65 2.98 -8.69 2.26
N VAL A 66 3.54 -8.65 1.05
CA VAL A 66 3.39 -7.49 0.16
C VAL A 66 1.92 -7.27 -0.20
N ILE A 67 1.18 -8.35 -0.51
CA ILE A 67 -0.27 -8.30 -0.75
C ILE A 67 -1.01 -7.83 0.51
N GLU A 68 -0.76 -8.48 1.64
CA GLU A 68 -1.38 -8.14 2.93
C GLU A 68 -1.20 -6.65 3.28
N LYS A 69 0.03 -6.14 3.17
CA LYS A 69 0.32 -4.73 3.49
C LYS A 69 -0.21 -3.76 2.43
N SER A 70 -0.39 -4.17 1.18
CA SER A 70 -1.04 -3.35 0.16
C SER A 70 -2.53 -3.15 0.43
N MET A 71 -3.17 -4.11 1.12
CA MET A 71 -4.60 -4.07 1.47
C MET A 71 -4.88 -3.65 2.92
N SER A 72 -3.84 -3.36 3.69
CA SER A 72 -3.97 -3.07 5.13
C SER A 72 -4.76 -1.78 5.40
N ALA A 73 -5.66 -1.86 6.39
CA ALA A 73 -6.44 -0.73 6.87
C ALA A 73 -5.58 0.26 7.67
N ASN A 74 -6.04 1.51 7.74
CA ASN A 74 -5.40 2.55 8.52
C ASN A 74 -6.26 2.88 9.76
N PRO A 75 -5.79 2.59 10.99
CA PRO A 75 -6.58 2.79 12.20
C PRO A 75 -6.98 4.25 12.42
N GLY A 76 -6.14 5.21 12.02
CA GLY A 76 -6.47 6.62 12.13
C GLY A 76 -7.63 7.02 11.20
N MET A 77 -7.63 6.51 9.97
CA MET A 77 -8.73 6.74 9.04
C MET A 77 -10.00 6.03 9.48
N ASP A 78 -9.89 4.80 9.96
CA ASP A 78 -11.03 4.06 10.49
C ASP A 78 -11.67 4.77 11.69
N ALA A 79 -10.87 5.40 12.56
CA ALA A 79 -11.38 6.25 13.64
C ALA A 79 -12.15 7.46 13.11
N CYS A 80 -11.57 8.21 12.17
CA CYS A 80 -12.23 9.38 11.57
C CYS A 80 -13.54 9.01 10.83
N CYS A 81 -13.64 7.79 10.32
CA CYS A 81 -14.81 7.31 9.58
C CYS A 81 -15.82 6.52 10.45
N GLY A 82 -15.61 6.41 11.77
CA GLY A 82 -16.48 5.63 12.66
C GLY A 82 -16.42 4.12 12.43
N LEU A 83 -15.38 3.63 11.76
CA LEU A 83 -15.14 2.23 11.44
C LEU A 83 -14.19 1.54 12.43
N TYR A 84 -13.58 2.31 13.35
CA TYR A 84 -12.56 1.82 14.28
C TYR A 84 -13.04 0.64 15.12
N ASP A 85 -14.19 0.75 15.80
CA ASP A 85 -14.70 -0.32 16.66
C ASP A 85 -14.99 -1.60 15.86
N LYS A 86 -15.47 -1.46 14.62
CA LYS A 86 -15.75 -2.58 13.71
C LYS A 86 -14.47 -3.31 13.31
N TYR A 87 -13.41 -2.57 13.01
CA TYR A 87 -12.15 -3.13 12.54
C TYR A 87 -11.06 -3.19 13.61
N TYR A 88 -11.40 -2.93 14.87
CA TYR A 88 -10.44 -2.89 15.99
C TYR A 88 -9.64 -4.18 16.14
N HIS A 89 -10.26 -5.32 15.83
CA HIS A 89 -9.62 -6.64 15.85
C HIS A 89 -8.41 -6.75 14.89
N LEU A 90 -8.36 -5.95 13.81
CA LEU A 90 -7.21 -5.88 12.90
C LEU A 90 -6.02 -5.14 13.51
N TYR A 91 -6.25 -4.29 14.53
CA TYR A 91 -5.24 -3.51 15.23
C TYR A 91 -4.75 -4.17 16.52
N ARG A 92 -5.49 -5.19 17.00
CA ARG A 92 -5.18 -5.95 18.20
C ARG A 92 -4.18 -7.06 17.90
N ILE A 93 -2.98 -6.73 17.44
CA ILE A 93 -1.83 -7.64 17.47
C ILE A 93 -0.63 -6.88 18.03
N GLY A 94 -0.23 -7.27 19.24
CA GLY A 94 0.93 -6.74 19.93
C GLY A 94 2.24 -7.11 19.25
N SER A 95 3.23 -6.26 19.53
CA SER A 95 4.55 -6.66 20.00
C SER A 95 4.99 -8.08 19.64
N LYS A 96 5.71 -8.20 18.52
CA LYS A 96 6.94 -8.99 18.47
C LYS A 96 8.00 -8.14 17.80
#